data_AF-A0A3P7I470-F1
#
_entry.id   AF-A0A3P7I470-F1
#
_cell.length_a   1.000
_cell.length_b   1.000
_cell.length_c   1.000
_cell.angle_alpha   90.00
_cell.angle_beta   90.00
_cell.angle_gamma   90.00
#
_symmetry.space_group_name_H-M   'P 1'
#
loop_
_entity.id
_entity.type
_entity.pdbx_description
1 polymer ?
#
loop_
_entity_poly.entity_id
_entity_poly.type
_entity_poly.pdbx_seq_one_letter_code
_entity_poly.pdbx_strand_id
1 'polypeptide(L)'
;MRGRVTFPSPSWDKISASAKALILLLVNTDKEERFSAQDVLDNQWIKTLSDVPSDFESMAEFIVESRIDADADVEETDREYFMSRRTSMDDLSESGRADSYEFTFSRNYS
;
A
#
# COMPACT_ATOMS: atom_id res chain seq x y z
N MET A 1 -0.37 10.93 3.41
CA MET A 1 -1.40 10.91 2.35
C MET A 1 -0.81 10.14 1.19
N ARG A 2 -1.33 8.95 0.86
CA ARG A 2 -0.99 8.25 -0.38
C ARG A 2 -1.83 8.88 -1.49
N GLY A 3 -1.21 9.39 -2.54
CA GLY A 3 -1.93 10.00 -3.67
C GLY A 3 -2.65 8.92 -4.46
N ARG A 4 -3.95 8.72 -4.22
CA ARG A 4 -4.76 7.74 -4.95
C ARG A 4 -5.06 8.26 -6.35
N VAL A 5 -4.64 7.53 -7.39
CA VAL A 5 -4.92 7.86 -8.79
C VAL A 5 -5.78 6.76 -9.38
N THR A 6 -6.93 7.15 -9.94
CA THR A 6 -7.90 6.23 -10.55
C THR A 6 -8.27 6.71 -11.94
N PHE A 7 -8.73 5.79 -12.78
CA PHE A 7 -9.11 6.06 -14.17
C PHE A 7 -10.61 5.79 -14.37
N PRO A 8 -11.49 6.74 -14.01
CA PRO A 8 -12.92 6.49 -13.96
C PRO A 8 -13.55 6.34 -15.36
N SER A 9 -14.46 5.39 -15.48
CA SER A 9 -15.32 5.24 -16.65
C SER A 9 -16.35 6.38 -16.74
N PRO A 10 -16.77 6.79 -17.94
CA PRO A 10 -16.39 6.25 -19.24
C PRO A 10 -15.19 6.96 -19.90
N SER A 11 -14.70 8.05 -19.31
CA SER A 11 -13.72 8.94 -19.94
C SER A 11 -12.39 8.25 -20.25
N TRP A 12 -12.05 7.21 -19.50
CA TRP A 12 -10.78 6.49 -19.60
C TRP A 12 -10.88 5.12 -20.28
N ASP A 13 -12.07 4.67 -20.67
CA ASP A 13 -12.29 3.32 -21.21
C ASP A 13 -11.57 3.12 -22.55
N LYS A 14 -11.44 4.18 -23.35
CA LYS A 14 -10.78 4.16 -24.67
C LYS A 14 -9.28 4.43 -24.62
N ILE A 15 -8.73 4.71 -23.43
CA ILE A 15 -7.31 5.01 -23.26
C ILE A 15 -6.55 3.72 -22.98
N SER A 16 -5.44 3.52 -23.69
CA SER A 16 -4.59 2.34 -23.55
C SER A 16 -4.09 2.18 -22.10
N ALA A 17 -3.97 0.93 -21.66
CA ALA A 17 -3.36 0.59 -20.39
C ALA A 17 -1.91 1.05 -20.32
N SER A 18 -1.16 1.00 -21.42
CA SER A 18 0.21 1.55 -21.48
C SER A 18 0.27 3.04 -21.12
N ALA A 19 -0.68 3.85 -21.58
CA ALA A 19 -0.77 5.27 -21.22
C ALA A 19 -1.11 5.45 -19.74
N LYS A 20 -2.07 4.67 -19.23
CA LYS A 20 -2.47 4.69 -17.82
C LYS A 20 -1.31 4.29 -16.91
N ALA A 21 -0.58 3.23 -17.25
CA ALA A 21 0.60 2.78 -16.53
C ALA A 21 1.69 3.86 -16.49
N LEU A 22 1.94 4.56 -17.61
CA LEU A 22 2.88 5.68 -17.66
C LEU A 22 2.45 6.82 -16.71
N ILE A 23 1.16 7.19 -16.68
CA ILE A 23 0.64 8.18 -15.74
C ILE A 23 0.89 7.74 -14.29
N LEU A 24 0.59 6.49 -13.94
CA LEU A 24 0.82 5.95 -12.60
C LEU A 24 2.30 6.00 -12.18
N LEU A 25 3.23 5.81 -13.12
CA LEU A 25 4.68 5.90 -12.88
C LEU A 25 5.15 7.35 -12.67
N LEU A 26 4.55 8.31 -13.39
CA LEU A 26 4.83 9.74 -13.27
C LEU A 26 4.31 10.35 -11.97
N VAL A 27 3.12 9.94 -11.53
CA VAL A 27 2.47 10.44 -10.32
C VAL A 27 2.82 9.63 -9.07
N ASN A 28 3.85 8.77 -9.13
CA ASN A 28 4.30 8.01 -7.97
C ASN A 28 4.70 8.96 -6.84
N THR A 29 4.19 8.71 -5.63
CA THR A 29 4.47 9.55 -4.45
C THR A 29 5.91 9.34 -3.96
N ASP A 30 6.45 8.13 -4.15
CA ASP A 30 7.86 7.85 -3.88
C ASP A 30 8.74 8.50 -4.97
N LYS A 31 9.73 9.28 -4.53
CA LYS A 31 10.66 10.00 -5.42
C LYS A 31 11.66 9.06 -6.10
N GLU A 32 12.02 7.96 -5.46
CA GLU A 32 13.02 7.02 -5.99
C GLU A 32 12.39 6.09 -7.03
N GLU A 33 11.09 5.85 -6.94
CA GLU A 33 10.33 5.05 -7.91
C GLU A 33 9.64 5.88 -8.99
N ARG A 34 9.62 7.22 -8.84
CA ARG A 34 9.03 8.12 -9.84
C ARG A 34 9.94 8.18 -11.06
N PHE A 35 9.34 8.03 -12.23
CA PHE A 35 10.07 8.13 -13.49
C PHE A 35 10.76 9.48 -13.66
N SER A 36 12.04 9.44 -14.03
CA SER A 36 12.77 10.61 -14.49
C SER A 36 12.34 11.00 -15.91
N ALA A 37 12.73 12.19 -16.37
CA ALA A 37 12.47 12.60 -17.75
C ALA A 37 13.08 11.63 -18.78
N GLN A 38 14.23 11.04 -18.47
CA GLN A 38 14.86 10.05 -19.34
C GLN A 38 14.03 8.77 -19.42
N ASP A 39 13.55 8.25 -18.29
CA ASP A 39 12.72 7.03 -18.25
C ASP A 39 11.42 7.20 -19.03
N VAL A 40 10.84 8.40 -18.98
CA VAL A 40 9.64 8.76 -19.77
C VAL A 40 9.94 8.72 -21.26
N LEU A 41 11.03 9.35 -21.70
CA LEU A 41 11.44 9.33 -23.10
C LEU A 41 11.80 7.92 -23.58
N ASP A 42 12.23 7.05 -22.66
CA ASP A 42 12.55 5.67 -22.95
C ASP A 42 11.36 4.71 -22.94
N ASN A 43 10.19 5.17 -22.48
CA ASN A 43 8.96 4.38 -22.42
C ASN A 43 8.41 4.04 -23.81
N GLN A 44 7.87 2.82 -23.97
CA GLN A 44 7.32 2.35 -25.25
C GLN A 44 6.18 3.21 -25.77
N TRP A 45 5.27 3.67 -24.91
CA TRP A 45 4.14 4.51 -25.31
C TRP A 45 4.59 5.84 -25.95
N ILE A 46 5.71 6.40 -25.46
CA ILE A 46 6.32 7.61 -26.02
C ILE A 46 7.09 7.29 -27.31
N LYS A 47 7.93 6.25 -27.31
CA LYS A 47 8.78 5.88 -28.46
C LYS A 47 7.99 5.45 -29.69
N THR A 48 6.87 4.75 -29.50
CA THR A 48 6.05 4.25 -30.61
C THR A 48 4.88 5.17 -30.93
N LEU A 49 4.81 6.36 -30.32
CA LEU A 49 3.73 7.33 -30.55
C LEU A 49 2.35 6.67 -30.40
N SER A 50 2.14 5.93 -29.30
CA SER A 50 0.96 5.12 -28.97
C SER A 50 0.76 3.79 -29.73
N ASP A 51 1.57 3.47 -30.73
CA ASP A 51 1.53 2.16 -31.43
C ASP A 51 2.35 1.11 -30.66
N VAL A 52 1.89 0.76 -29.47
CA VAL A 52 2.62 -0.08 -28.52
C VAL A 52 2.44 -1.57 -28.85
N PRO A 53 3.49 -2.42 -28.76
CA PRO A 53 3.35 -3.85 -28.98
C PRO A 53 2.36 -4.49 -28.01
N SER A 54 1.58 -5.46 -28.48
CA SER A 54 0.55 -6.13 -27.68
C SER A 54 1.07 -6.71 -26.36
N ASP A 55 2.27 -7.28 -26.35
CA ASP A 55 2.86 -7.86 -25.13
C ASP A 55 3.12 -6.81 -24.05
N PHE A 56 3.50 -5.60 -24.45
CA PHE A 56 3.70 -4.49 -23.53
C PHE A 56 2.36 -3.95 -23.01
N GLU A 57 1.33 -3.94 -23.85
CA GLU A 57 -0.02 -3.53 -23.45
C GLU A 57 -0.58 -4.47 -22.36
N SER A 58 -0.46 -5.79 -22.56
CA SER A 58 -0.86 -6.79 -21.56
C SER A 58 -0.09 -6.64 -20.24
N MET A 59 1.21 -6.33 -20.30
CA MET A 59 2.00 -6.06 -19.09
C MET A 59 1.52 -4.78 -18.38
N ALA A 60 1.15 -3.75 -19.14
CA ALA A 60 0.65 -2.50 -18.60
C ALA A 60 -0.73 -2.66 -17.95
N GLU A 61 -1.61 -3.50 -18.49
CA GLU A 61 -2.89 -3.85 -17.86
C GLU A 61 -2.68 -4.40 -16.46
N PHE A 62 -1.77 -5.35 -16.30
CA PHE A 62 -1.43 -5.92 -14.99
C PHE A 62 -0.91 -4.86 -13.99
N ILE A 63 -0.08 -3.91 -14.45
CA ILE A 63 0.42 -2.82 -13.60
C ILE A 63 -0.72 -1.91 -13.14
N VAL A 64 -1.68 -1.61 -14.03
CA VAL A 64 -2.84 -0.77 -13.71
C VAL A 64 -3.75 -1.49 -12.71
N GLU A 65 -4.05 -2.78 -12.92
CA GLU A 65 -4.87 -3.59 -12.01
C GLU A 65 -4.24 -3.71 -10.62
N SER A 66 -2.97 -4.11 -10.54
CA SER A 66 -2.28 -4.31 -9.25
C SER A 66 -2.21 -3.05 -8.38
N ARG A 67 -2.10 -1.86 -8.99
CA ARG A 67 -2.15 -0.58 -8.26
C ARG A 67 -3.55 -0.21 -7.79
N ILE A 68 -4.60 -0.62 -8.51
CA ILE A 68 -5.98 -0.42 -8.07
C ILE A 68 -6.31 -1.35 -6.89
N ASP A 69 -5.88 -2.61 -6.96
CA ASP A 69 -6.14 -3.61 -5.92
C ASP A 69 -5.41 -3.30 -4.60
N ALA A 70 -4.19 -2.75 -4.67
CA ALA A 70 -3.45 -2.32 -3.48
C ALA A 70 -4.15 -1.18 -2.71
N ASP A 71 -5.04 -0.44 -3.37
CA ASP A 71 -5.79 0.69 -2.82
C ASP A 71 -7.25 0.33 -2.50
N ALA A 72 -7.66 -0.93 -2.71
CA ALA A 72 -8.93 -1.43 -2.23
C ALA A 72 -8.87 -1.55 -0.70
N ASP A 73 -9.83 -0.92 0.00
CA ASP A 73 -10.03 -1.13 1.43
C ASP A 73 -10.30 -2.62 1.64
N VAL A 74 -9.30 -3.36 2.11
CA VAL A 74 -9.49 -4.73 2.56
C VAL A 74 -10.37 -4.62 3.80
N GLU A 75 -11.66 -4.95 3.64
CA GLU A 75 -12.56 -5.18 4.78
C GLU A 75 -11.88 -6.22 5.68
N GLU A 76 -11.40 -5.78 6.85
CA GLU A 76 -10.78 -6.65 7.85
C GLU A 76 -11.79 -7.77 8.17
N THR A 77 -11.42 -9.01 7.91
CA THR A 77 -12.36 -10.12 8.15
C THR A 77 -12.61 -10.19 9.66
N ASP A 78 -13.84 -10.50 10.10
CA ASP A 78 -14.21 -10.61 11.53
C ASP A 78 -13.21 -11.42 12.38
N ARG A 79 -12.55 -12.41 11.76
CA ARG A 79 -11.50 -13.23 12.36
C ARG A 79 -10.21 -12.45 12.65
N GLU A 80 -9.74 -11.65 11.71
CA GLU A 80 -8.53 -10.82 11.85
C GLU A 80 -8.75 -9.78 12.94
N TYR A 81 -9.93 -9.16 12.94
CA TYR A 81 -10.34 -8.22 13.98
C TYR A 81 -10.35 -8.84 15.38
N PHE A 82 -10.92 -10.05 15.52
CA PHE A 82 -10.95 -10.74 16.82
C PHE A 82 -9.56 -11.17 17.30
N MET A 83 -8.66 -11.57 16.39
CA MET A 83 -7.28 -11.93 16.73
C MET A 83 -6.45 -10.71 17.13
N SER A 84 -6.52 -9.60 16.40
CA SER A 84 -5.82 -8.35 16.70
C SER A 84 -6.17 -7.79 18.09
N ARG A 85 -7.46 -7.82 18.47
CA ARG A 85 -7.88 -7.37 19.80
C ARG A 85 -7.40 -8.29 20.94
N ARG A 86 -7.25 -9.60 20.68
CA ARG A 86 -6.80 -10.55 21.71
C ARG A 86 -5.31 -10.38 22.00
N THR A 87 -4.48 -10.30 20.96
CA THR A 87 -3.04 -10.14 21.12
C THR A 87 -2.68 -8.82 21.79
N SER A 88 -3.39 -7.72 21.47
CA SER A 88 -3.14 -6.41 22.10
C SER A 88 -3.41 -6.39 23.61
N MET A 89 -4.28 -7.28 24.13
CA MET A 89 -4.52 -7.40 25.56
C MET A 89 -3.44 -8.22 26.27
N ASP A 90 -2.86 -9.20 25.59
CA ASP A 90 -1.80 -10.06 26.15
C ASP A 90 -0.51 -9.25 26.39
N ASP A 91 -0.14 -8.33 25.48
CA ASP A 91 1.02 -7.43 25.64
C ASP A 91 0.89 -6.50 26.87
N LEU A 92 -0.32 -5.99 27.15
CA LEU A 92 -0.56 -5.16 28.32
C LEU A 92 -0.45 -5.96 29.63
N SER A 93 -0.79 -7.25 29.59
CA SER A 93 -0.69 -8.13 30.75
C SER A 93 0.76 -8.46 31.12
N GLU A 94 1.71 -8.32 30.20
CA GLU A 94 3.14 -8.54 30.44
C GLU A 94 3.79 -7.34 31.14
N SER A 95 3.35 -6.12 30.81
CA SER A 95 3.82 -4.87 31.44
C SER A 95 3.47 -4.74 32.93
N GLY A 96 2.39 -5.39 33.39
CA GLY A 96 1.98 -5.41 34.79
C GLY A 96 2.75 -6.40 35.69
N ARG A 97 3.58 -7.28 35.11
CA ARG A 97 4.37 -8.25 35.89
C ARG A 97 5.74 -7.73 36.32
N ALA A 98 6.21 -6.61 35.76
CA ALA A 98 7.55 -6.10 36.02
C ALA A 98 7.67 -5.24 37.30
N ASP A 99 6.56 -4.76 37.89
CA ASP A 99 6.58 -3.84 39.04
C ASP A 99 5.91 -4.41 40.31
N SER A 100 6.16 -5.68 40.64
CA SER A 100 5.91 -6.15 42.01
C SER A 100 7.07 -5.70 42.93
N TYR A 101 7.04 -4.44 43.37
CA TYR A 101 7.83 -4.03 44.53
C TYR A 101 7.28 -4.78 45.76
N GLU A 102 8.08 -5.69 46.33
CA GLU A 102 7.75 -6.29 47.61
C GLU A 102 7.85 -5.23 48.71
N PHE A 103 6.71 -4.65 49.10
CA PHE A 103 6.62 -3.85 50.32
C PHE A 103 6.57 -4.80 51.53
N THR A 104 7.75 -5.10 52.09
CA THR A 104 7.86 -5.89 53.31
C THR A 104 7.34 -5.09 54.51
N PHE A 105 6.18 -5.49 55.04
CA PHE A 105 5.64 -4.93 56.27
C PHE A 105 6.34 -5.54 57.48
N SER A 106 7.39 -4.88 57.98
CA SER A 106 8.02 -5.24 59.26
C SER A 106 7.13 -4.80 60.42
N ARG A 107 6.41 -5.74 61.02
CA ARG A 107 5.61 -5.52 62.23
C ARG A 107 6.50 -5.62 63.46
N ASN A 108 6.96 -4.47 63.97
CA ASN A 108 7.61 -4.40 65.27
C ASN A 108 6.57 -4.62 66.37
N TYR A 109 6.76 -5.65 67.21
CA TYR A 109 6.09 -5.77 68.49
C TYR A 109 6.99 -5.14 69.57
N SER A 110 6.41 -4.22 70.36
CA SER A 110 6.97 -3.75 71.63
C SER A 110 6.68 -4.75 72.74
#